data_AF-A0A7X7ZB62-F1
#
_entry.id   AF-A0A7X7ZB62-F1
#
_cell.length_a   1.000
_cell.length_b   1.000
_cell.length_c   1.000
_cell.angle_alpha   90.00
_cell.angle_beta   90.00
_cell.angle_gamma   90.00
#
_symmetry.space_group_name_H-M   'P 1'
#
loop_
_entity.id
_entity.type
_entity.pdbx_description
1 polymer ?
#
loop_
_entity_poly.entity_id
_entity_poly.type
_entity_poly.pdbx_seq_one_letter_code
_entity_poly.pdbx_strand_id
1 'polypeptide(L)'
;MQNHILYKETLPGFWVIVLQTGFTTKHIGKLHTTSGVFECKRIRAKHLHRKTNSIAFNYSLMQSDKIKIIKLSLDNEPFYIAREYLLRVGEVYRYKKQGFELQIFVNLNYFSRTPAAALSKLNEQPKLFEEAPLC
;
A
#
# COMPACT_ATOMS: atom_id res chain seq x y z
N MET A 1 15.72 -15.31 8.64
CA MET A 1 16.01 -14.69 7.32
C MET A 1 15.42 -13.29 7.33
N GLN A 2 16.22 -12.26 7.03
CA GLN A 2 15.76 -10.87 6.92
C GLN A 2 15.21 -10.63 5.50
N ASN A 3 14.06 -9.96 5.42
CA ASN A 3 13.48 -9.53 4.15
C ASN A 3 13.97 -8.12 3.86
N HIS A 4 14.41 -7.86 2.63
CA HIS A 4 14.90 -6.54 2.22
C HIS A 4 14.09 -6.01 1.05
N ILE A 5 13.72 -4.74 1.14
CA ILE A 5 13.17 -4.00 0.00
C ILE A 5 14.34 -3.45 -0.81
N LEU A 6 14.39 -3.84 -2.07
CA LEU A 6 15.38 -3.38 -3.03
C LEU A 6 14.73 -2.45 -4.04
N TYR A 7 15.40 -1.33 -4.31
CA TYR A 7 15.09 -0.42 -5.39
C TYR A 7 16.07 -0.69 -6.52
N LYS A 8 15.57 -1.05 -7.70
CA LYS A 8 16.38 -1.25 -8.90
C LYS A 8 15.98 -0.20 -9.91
N GLU A 9 16.90 0.71 -10.24
CA GLU A 9 16.66 1.66 -11.33
C GLU A 9 16.62 0.92 -12.66
N THR A 10 15.59 1.19 -13.46
CA THR A 10 15.43 0.55 -14.77
C THR A 10 15.53 1.53 -15.92
N LEU A 11 15.07 2.76 -15.71
CA LEU A 11 15.15 3.88 -16.64
C LEU A 11 15.27 5.17 -15.81
N PRO A 12 15.83 6.26 -16.37
CA PRO A 12 15.84 7.54 -15.69
C PRO A 12 14.42 7.92 -15.25
N GLY A 13 14.23 8.14 -13.94
CA GLY A 13 12.91 8.48 -13.39
C GLY A 13 12.05 7.29 -12.96
N PHE A 14 12.51 6.04 -13.14
CA PHE A 14 11.72 4.84 -12.86
C PHE A 14 12.51 3.78 -12.10
N TRP A 15 12.00 3.42 -10.92
CA TRP A 15 12.54 2.36 -10.10
C TRP A 15 11.57 1.18 -10.03
N VAL A 16 12.09 -0.03 -10.18
CA VAL A 16 11.37 -1.27 -9.88
C VAL A 16 11.62 -1.64 -8.43
N ILE A 17 10.54 -1.91 -7.69
CA ILE A 17 10.60 -2.30 -6.28
C ILE A 17 10.46 -3.81 -6.18
N VAL A 18 11.45 -4.42 -5.55
CA VAL A 18 11.56 -5.87 -5.40
C VAL A 18 11.69 -6.20 -3.93
N LEU A 19 10.89 -7.16 -3.47
CA LEU A 19 11.06 -7.77 -2.17
C LEU A 19 11.99 -8.97 -2.30
N GLN A 20 13.11 -8.96 -1.59
CA GLN A 20 14.00 -10.11 -1.47
C GLN A 20 13.64 -10.90 -0.22
N THR A 21 13.34 -12.19 -0.40
CA THR A 21 13.03 -13.16 0.65
C THR A 21 13.96 -14.36 0.50
N GLY A 22 15.05 -14.38 1.28
CA GLY A 22 16.11 -15.38 1.14
C GLY A 22 16.74 -15.34 -0.27
N PHE A 23 16.66 -16.46 -0.99
CA PHE A 23 17.17 -16.60 -2.37
C PHE A 23 16.17 -16.19 -3.45
N THR A 24 14.96 -15.78 -3.07
CA THR A 24 13.89 -15.42 -4.02
C THR A 24 13.65 -13.93 -4.03
N THR A 25 13.26 -13.42 -5.20
CA THR A 25 12.87 -12.03 -5.38
C THR A 25 11.46 -11.94 -5.97
N LYS A 26 10.64 -11.07 -5.41
CA LYS A 26 9.27 -10.83 -5.89
C LYS A 26 9.11 -9.37 -6.29
N HIS A 27 8.61 -9.13 -7.50
CA HIS A 27 8.25 -7.80 -7.96
C HIS A 27 7.04 -7.28 -7.18
N ILE A 28 7.17 -6.14 -6.51
CA ILE A 28 6.11 -5.53 -5.69
C ILE A 28 5.37 -4.44 -6.45
N GLY A 29 6.11 -3.64 -7.22
CA GLY A 29 5.58 -2.50 -7.97
C GLY A 29 6.68 -1.65 -8.61
N LYS A 30 6.29 -0.48 -9.12
CA LYS A 30 7.17 0.50 -9.76
C LYS A 30 7.00 1.86 -9.09
N LEU A 31 8.08 2.62 -8.93
CA LEU A 31 8.05 3.99 -8.43
C LEU A 31 8.51 4.94 -9.52
N HIS A 32 7.66 5.91 -9.82
CA HIS A 32 8.01 7.07 -10.63
C HIS A 32 8.70 8.08 -9.72
N THR A 33 10.02 8.21 -9.82
CA THR A 33 10.81 8.95 -8.82
C THR A 33 10.58 10.45 -8.86
N THR A 34 10.27 11.02 -10.03
CA THR A 34 9.97 12.45 -10.18
C THR A 34 8.62 12.84 -9.55
N SER A 35 7.59 12.00 -9.73
CA SER A 35 6.24 12.29 -9.23
C SER A 35 5.95 11.67 -7.86
N GLY A 36 6.78 10.74 -7.41
CA GLY A 36 6.55 9.97 -6.18
C GLY A 36 5.34 9.02 -6.26
N VAL A 37 4.93 8.63 -7.48
CA VAL A 37 3.81 7.70 -7.68
C VAL A 37 4.31 6.27 -7.65
N PHE A 38 3.86 5.51 -6.65
CA PHE A 38 4.12 4.07 -6.55
C PHE A 38 2.95 3.28 -7.17
N GLU A 39 3.22 2.57 -8.26
CA GLU A 39 2.26 1.72 -8.95
C GLU A 39 2.40 0.26 -8.54
N CYS A 40 1.28 -0.37 -8.18
CA CYS A 40 1.26 -1.80 -7.91
C CYS A 40 -0.02 -2.46 -8.46
N LYS A 41 0.10 -3.73 -8.87
CA LYS A 41 -1.02 -4.53 -9.35
C LYS A 41 -1.39 -5.59 -8.31
N ARG A 42 -2.69 -5.79 -8.08
CA ARG A 42 -3.26 -6.80 -7.19
C ARG A 42 -4.48 -7.43 -7.85
N ILE A 43 -4.81 -8.62 -7.38
CA ILE A 43 -5.97 -9.41 -7.82
C ILE A 43 -6.87 -9.64 -6.61
N ARG A 44 -8.17 -9.31 -6.70
CA ARG A 44 -9.10 -9.39 -5.54
C ARG A 44 -9.09 -10.77 -4.92
N ALA A 45 -9.19 -11.82 -5.75
CA ALA A 45 -9.23 -13.20 -5.31
C ALA A 45 -8.04 -13.64 -4.44
N LYS A 46 -6.89 -12.96 -4.56
CA LYS A 46 -5.64 -13.31 -3.87
C LYS A 46 -5.22 -12.31 -2.79
N HIS A 47 -5.62 -11.05 -2.91
CA HIS A 47 -5.04 -9.95 -2.11
C HIS A 47 -6.07 -9.17 -1.29
N LEU A 48 -7.36 -9.33 -1.57
CA LEU A 48 -8.41 -8.69 -0.79
C LEU A 48 -8.64 -9.48 0.50
N HIS A 49 -8.41 -8.83 1.64
CA HIS A 49 -8.82 -9.37 2.92
C HIS A 49 -10.33 -9.16 3.08
N ARG A 50 -11.10 -10.20 2.73
CA ARG A 50 -12.57 -10.12 2.61
C ARG A 50 -13.27 -9.65 3.88
N LYS A 51 -12.79 -10.07 5.05
CA LYS A 51 -13.40 -9.74 6.34
C LYS A 51 -13.42 -8.23 6.62
N THR A 52 -12.38 -7.51 6.22
CA THR A 52 -12.22 -6.07 6.50
C THR A 52 -12.24 -5.22 5.23
N ASN A 53 -12.55 -5.83 4.08
CA ASN A 53 -12.50 -5.21 2.75
C ASN A 53 -11.22 -4.39 2.50
N SER A 54 -10.06 -4.95 2.87
CA SER A 54 -8.79 -4.21 2.88
C SER A 54 -7.69 -4.86 2.06
N ILE A 55 -6.72 -4.05 1.63
CA ILE A 55 -5.51 -4.46 0.89
C ILE A 55 -4.28 -4.27 1.77
N ALA A 56 -3.38 -5.24 1.73
CA ALA A 56 -2.12 -5.22 2.46
C ALA A 56 -0.98 -4.58 1.65
N PHE A 57 -0.18 -3.76 2.31
CA PHE A 57 1.08 -3.21 1.81
C PHE A 57 2.22 -3.53 2.78
N ASN A 58 3.44 -3.62 2.26
CA ASN A 58 4.63 -3.74 3.10
C ASN A 58 4.81 -2.46 3.91
N TYR A 59 4.83 -2.56 5.24
CA TYR A 59 4.90 -1.38 6.09
C TYR A 59 6.20 -0.62 5.90
N SER A 60 7.34 -1.32 5.81
CA SER A 60 8.63 -0.66 5.60
C SER A 60 8.69 0.11 4.27
N LEU A 61 8.02 -0.41 3.22
CA LEU A 61 7.89 0.28 1.94
C LEU A 61 7.10 1.58 2.10
N MET A 62 5.97 1.50 2.81
CA MET A 62 5.09 2.65 3.04
C MET A 62 5.74 3.69 3.95
N GLN A 63 6.83 3.36 4.65
CA GLN A 63 7.59 4.35 5.41
C GLN A 63 8.54 5.21 4.56
N SER A 64 8.75 4.86 3.28
CA SER A 64 9.59 5.67 2.40
C SER A 64 8.92 7.00 2.03
N ASP A 65 9.61 8.10 2.32
CA ASP A 65 9.31 9.47 1.90
C ASP A 65 9.28 9.68 0.38
N LYS A 66 9.96 8.81 -0.38
CA LYS A 66 9.95 8.80 -1.86
C LYS A 66 8.56 8.54 -2.44
N ILE A 67 7.66 7.91 -1.67
CA ILE A 67 6.30 7.60 -2.10
C ILE A 67 5.35 8.67 -1.60
N LYS A 68 4.71 9.38 -2.52
CA LYS A 68 3.67 10.38 -2.21
C LYS A 68 2.28 9.80 -2.42
N ILE A 69 2.08 9.09 -3.53
CA ILE A 69 0.79 8.51 -3.92
C ILE A 69 0.99 7.04 -4.27
N ILE A 70 0.06 6.21 -3.81
CA ILE A 70 -0.04 4.81 -4.21
C ILE A 70 -1.14 4.70 -5.26
N LYS A 71 -0.80 4.18 -6.43
CA LYS A 71 -1.72 3.76 -7.50
C LYS A 71 -1.82 2.24 -7.46
N LEU A 72 -2.92 1.75 -6.88
CA LEU A 72 -3.28 0.35 -6.85
C LEU A 72 -4.15 0.03 -8.07
N SER A 73 -3.73 -0.93 -8.89
CA SER A 73 -4.59 -1.53 -9.91
C SER A 73 -5.11 -2.87 -9.39
N LEU A 74 -6.41 -2.94 -9.11
CA LEU A 74 -7.09 -4.11 -8.55
C LEU A 74 -8.03 -4.71 -9.61
N ASP A 75 -7.66 -5.86 -10.17
CA ASP A 75 -8.31 -6.45 -11.35
C ASP A 75 -8.47 -5.44 -12.50
N ASN A 76 -7.38 -4.73 -12.82
CA ASN A 76 -7.30 -3.65 -13.83
C ASN A 76 -8.03 -2.35 -13.49
N GLU A 77 -8.72 -2.28 -12.36
CA GLU A 77 -9.40 -1.07 -11.91
C GLU A 77 -8.46 -0.19 -11.07
N PRO A 78 -8.32 1.11 -11.36
CA PRO A 78 -7.40 1.98 -10.63
C PRO A 78 -8.02 2.53 -9.33
N PHE A 79 -7.18 2.54 -8.29
CA PHE A 79 -7.44 3.08 -6.97
C PHE A 79 -6.22 3.90 -6.53
N TYR A 80 -6.47 5.02 -5.87
CA TYR A 80 -5.43 5.97 -5.46
C TYR A 80 -5.55 6.29 -3.98
N ILE A 81 -4.42 6.39 -3.29
CA ILE A 81 -4.38 6.87 -1.91
C ILE A 81 -3.06 7.60 -1.66
N ALA A 82 -3.09 8.71 -0.93
CA ALA A 82 -1.88 9.39 -0.49
C ALA A 82 -1.19 8.54 0.58
N ARG A 83 0.15 8.45 0.54
CA ARG A 83 0.95 7.66 1.50
C ARG A 83 0.64 8.07 2.94
N GLU A 84 0.61 9.37 3.21
CA GLU A 84 0.38 9.88 4.56
C GLU A 84 -1.03 9.53 5.06
N TYR A 85 -2.04 9.64 4.19
CA TYR A 85 -3.40 9.23 4.53
C TYR A 85 -3.47 7.72 4.79
N LEU A 86 -2.80 6.92 3.96
CA LEU A 86 -2.67 5.47 4.13
C LEU A 86 -2.07 5.11 5.49
N LEU A 87 -1.02 5.81 5.93
CA LEU A 87 -0.39 5.57 7.23
C LEU A 87 -1.26 6.01 8.41
N ARG A 88 -2.14 6.99 8.20
CA ARG A 88 -3.10 7.46 9.21
C ARG A 88 -4.27 6.50 9.41
N VAL A 89 -4.82 5.95 8.31
CA VAL A 89 -6.06 5.14 8.35
C VAL A 89 -5.80 3.64 8.28
N GLY A 90 -4.58 3.23 7.96
CA GLY A 90 -4.21 1.82 7.81
C GLY A 90 -3.94 1.14 9.14
N GLU A 91 -4.36 -0.11 9.25
CA GLU A 91 -4.14 -0.93 10.43
C GLU A 91 -2.92 -1.82 10.24
N VAL A 92 -1.98 -1.76 11.18
CA VAL A 92 -0.73 -2.52 11.10
C VAL A 92 -0.92 -3.87 11.79
N TYR A 93 -0.74 -4.95 11.04
CA TYR A 93 -0.83 -6.31 11.55
C TYR A 93 0.54 -6.98 11.57
N ARG A 94 0.92 -7.51 12.74
CA ARG A 94 2.11 -8.34 12.92
C ARG A 94 1.71 -9.81 12.84
N TYR A 95 2.01 -10.47 11.73
CA TYR A 95 1.76 -11.91 11.61
C TYR A 95 2.72 -12.68 12.53
N LYS A 96 2.16 -13.40 13.51
CA LYS A 96 2.91 -14.13 14.55
C LYS A 96 3.75 -15.31 14.02
N LYS A 97 3.57 -15.74 12.77
CA LYS A 97 4.43 -16.74 12.13
C LYS A 97 5.75 -16.08 11.72
N GLN A 98 6.83 -16.48 12.38
CA GLN A 98 8.20 -15.97 12.20
C GLN A 98 8.56 -15.80 10.72
N GLY A 99 8.96 -14.59 10.33
CA GLY A 99 9.59 -14.31 9.03
C GLY A 99 8.78 -13.48 8.04
N PHE A 100 7.51 -13.16 8.31
CA PHE A 100 6.76 -12.23 7.46
C PHE A 100 7.01 -10.77 7.87
N GLU A 101 7.23 -9.93 6.86
CA GLU A 101 7.40 -8.49 7.03
C GLU A 101 6.11 -7.87 7.60
N LEU A 102 6.24 -6.80 8.39
CA LEU A 102 5.12 -6.04 8.92
C LEU A 102 4.25 -5.50 7.78
N GLN A 103 2.94 -5.66 7.88
CA GLN A 103 2.01 -5.25 6.83
C GLN A 103 1.01 -4.22 7.38
N ILE A 104 0.67 -3.24 6.54
CA ILE A 104 -0.40 -2.28 6.80
C ILE A 104 -1.59 -2.58 5.89
N PHE A 105 -2.76 -2.70 6.49
CA PHE A 105 -4.01 -3.04 5.83
C PHE A 105 -4.87 -1.80 5.71
N VAL A 106 -5.37 -1.53 4.50
CA VAL A 106 -6.12 -0.32 4.20
C VAL A 106 -7.44 -0.71 3.57
N ASN A 107 -8.55 -0.30 4.18
CA ASN A 107 -9.88 -0.55 3.63
C ASN A 107 -10.03 0.15 2.27
N LEU A 108 -10.65 -0.53 1.30
CA LEU A 108 -10.86 0.01 -0.05
C LEU A 108 -11.66 1.32 -0.07
N ASN A 109 -12.51 1.57 0.93
CA ASN A 109 -13.29 2.81 1.06
C ASN A 109 -12.40 4.05 1.23
N TYR A 110 -11.17 3.89 1.70
CA TYR A 110 -10.22 5.00 1.83
C TYR A 110 -9.52 5.36 0.53
N PHE A 111 -9.64 4.53 -0.50
CA PHE A 111 -9.09 4.84 -1.81
C PHE A 111 -10.01 5.77 -2.60
N SER A 112 -9.41 6.50 -3.54
CA SER A 112 -10.06 7.41 -4.47
C SER A 112 -9.89 6.90 -5.90
N ARG A 113 -10.65 7.46 -6.85
CA ARG A 113 -10.55 7.10 -8.28
C ARG A 113 -9.56 7.95 -9.05
N THR A 114 -9.11 9.06 -8.47
CA THR A 114 -8.15 9.98 -9.08
C THR A 114 -7.05 10.35 -8.07
N PRO A 115 -5.85 10.73 -8.55
CA PRO A 115 -4.78 11.23 -7.69
C PRO A 115 -5.17 12.50 -6.91
N ALA A 116 -5.89 13.43 -7.54
CA ALA A 116 -6.31 14.68 -6.91
C ALA A 116 -7.23 14.42 -5.71
N ALA A 117 -8.20 13.53 -5.87
CA ALA A 117 -9.09 13.11 -4.79
C ALA A 117 -8.40 12.24 -3.73
N ALA A 118 -7.21 11.71 -4.00
CA ALA A 118 -6.41 11.02 -2.98
C ALA A 118 -5.63 12.03 -2.12
N LEU A 119 -5.16 13.12 -2.70
CA LEU A 119 -4.48 14.21 -1.99
C LEU A 119 -5.46 15.05 -1.16
N SER A 120 -6.69 15.26 -1.64
CA SER A 120 -7.71 16.00 -0.88
C SER A 120 -8.01 15.36 0.48
N LYS A 121 -7.95 14.02 0.56
CA LYS A 121 -8.16 13.25 1.80
C LYS A 121 -7.15 13.53 2.90
N LEU A 122 -6.00 14.14 2.59
CA LEU A 122 -5.03 14.53 3.63
C LEU A 122 -5.61 15.54 4.63
N ASN A 123 -6.54 16.37 4.15
CA ASN A 123 -7.25 17.37 4.95
C ASN A 123 -8.50 16.80 5.63
N GLU A 124 -8.89 15.57 5.30
CA GLU A 124 -10.03 14.90 5.93
C GLU A 124 -9.61 14.26 7.25
N GLN A 125 -10.44 14.42 8.27
CA GLN A 125 -10.34 13.62 9.49
C GLN A 125 -10.83 12.20 9.17
N PRO A 126 -10.09 11.14 9.53
CA PRO A 126 -10.62 9.80 9.45
C PRO A 126 -11.93 9.75 10.23
N LYS A 127 -13.01 9.27 9.61
CA LYS A 127 -14.25 9.02 10.36
C LYS A 127 -13.88 8.00 11.44
N LEU A 128 -13.90 8.39 12.72
CA LEU A 128 -13.92 7.42 13.81
C LEU A 128 -15.13 6.52 13.52
N PHE A 129 -14.90 5.20 13.52
CA PHE A 129 -15.98 4.24 13.41
C PHE A 129 -17.05 4.61 14.43
N GLU A 130 -18.29 4.80 13.98
CA GLU A 130 -19.44 4.80 14.90
C GLU A 130 -19.37 3.46 15.63
N GLU A 131 -19.25 3.51 16.96
CA GLU A 131 -19.32 2.34 17.79
C GLU A 131 -20.57 1.57 17.39
N ALA A 132 -20.40 0.30 16.97
CA ALA A 132 -21.53 -0.55 16.69
C ALA A 132 -22.45 -0.51 17.92
N PRO A 133 -23.77 -0.29 17.76
CA PRO A 133 -24.66 -0.31 18.90
C PRO A 133 -24.49 -1.66 19.60
N LEU A 134 -24.22 -1.59 20.91
CA LEU A 134 -24.25 -2.74 21.80
C LEU A 134 -25.67 -3.33 21.70
N CYS A 135 -25.81 -4.43 20.95
CA CYS A 135 -26.94 -5.34 21.03
C CYS A 135 -26.57 -6.48 21.98
#